data_AF-A0A5D0MG98-F1
#
_entry.id   AF-A0A5D0MG98-F1
#
_cell.length_a   1.000
_cell.length_b   1.000
_cell.length_c   1.000
_cell.angle_alpha   90.00
_cell.angle_beta   90.00
_cell.angle_gamma   90.00
#
_symmetry.space_group_name_H-M   'P 1'
#
loop_
_entity.id
_entity.type
_entity.pdbx_description
1 polymer ?
#
loop_
_entity_poly.entity_id
_entity_poly.type
_entity_poly.pdbx_seq_one_letter_code
_entity_poly.pdbx_strand_id
1 'polypeptide(L)' 'GGSQREEREDVLYRRIKEMGLNKKDYWWYLDLRKFGSNPHSGYGLGFERAVMYVTGMENIRDVIPFPRVRRNAEF' A
#
# COMPACT_ATOMS: atom_id res chain seq x y z
N GLY A 1 -0.24 -2.77 8.54
CA GLY A 1 -1.06 -1.55 8.64
C GLY A 1 -2.16 -1.59 7.61
N GLY A 2 -3.33 -1.03 7.89
CA GLY A 2 -4.49 -1.08 6.98
C GLY A 2 -5.48 0.07 7.19
N SER A 3 -6.49 0.13 6.33
CA SER A 3 -7.59 1.08 6.46
C SER A 3 -8.85 0.56 5.75
N GLN A 4 -10.00 1.10 6.15
CA GLN A 4 -11.15 1.15 5.24
C GLN A 4 -10.82 2.09 4.08
N ARG A 5 -11.30 1.75 2.89
CA ARG A 5 -11.12 2.55 1.68
C ARG A 5 -12.38 3.39 1.44
N GLU A 6 -12.18 4.60 0.93
CA GLU A 6 -13.30 5.47 0.55
C GLU A 6 -13.98 4.90 -0.70
N GLU A 7 -15.23 4.50 -0.53
CA GLU A 7 -16.09 3.92 -1.57
C GLU A 7 -16.94 4.97 -2.31
N ARG A 8 -17.08 6.18 -1.78
CA ARG A 8 -17.87 7.25 -2.42
C ARG A 8 -17.00 8.03 -3.41
N GLU A 9 -17.40 8.04 -4.67
CA GLU A 9 -16.62 8.65 -5.77
C GLU A 9 -16.36 10.15 -5.54
N ASP A 10 -17.38 10.89 -5.12
CA ASP A 10 -17.32 12.33 -4.88
C ASP A 10 -16.33 12.69 -3.76
N VAL A 11 -16.39 11.94 -2.65
CA VAL A 11 -15.48 12.11 -1.52
C VAL A 11 -14.05 11.77 -1.92
N LEU A 12 -13.85 10.64 -2.60
CA LEU A 12 -12.53 10.22 -3.09
C LEU A 12 -11.94 11.25 -4.07
N TYR A 13 -12.73 11.75 -5.01
CA TYR A 13 -12.30 12.77 -5.96
C TYR A 13 -11.89 14.08 -5.26
N ARG A 14 -12.66 14.52 -4.27
CA ARG A 14 -12.32 15.69 -3.45
C ARG A 14 -10.98 15.50 -2.74
N ARG A 15 -10.71 14.33 -2.14
CA ARG A 15 -9.43 14.03 -1.48
C ARG A 15 -8.26 14.01 -2.46
N ILE A 16 -8.43 13.45 -3.66
CA ILE A 16 -7.42 13.49 -4.72
C ILE A 16 -7.05 14.94 -5.06
N LYS A 17 -8.05 15.83 -5.19
CA LYS A 17 -7.84 17.25 -5.47
C LYS A 17 -7.14 17.97 -4.30
N GLU A 18 -7.55 17.71 -3.06
CA GLU A 18 -6.93 18.29 -1.85
C GLU A 18 -5.46 17.90 -1.71
N MET A 19 -5.07 16.70 -2.14
CA MET A 19 -3.69 16.23 -2.12
C MET A 19 -2.88 16.68 -3.34
N GLY A 20 -3.44 17.49 -4.25
CA GLY A 20 -2.75 17.99 -5.43
C GLY A 20 -2.47 16.93 -6.49
N LEU A 21 -3.19 15.81 -6.49
CA LEU A 21 -2.99 14.71 -7.43
C LEU A 21 -3.79 14.92 -8.72
N ASN A 22 -3.25 14.48 -9.85
CA ASN A 22 -3.91 14.60 -11.15
C ASN A 22 -4.98 13.52 -11.34
N LYS A 23 -6.25 13.93 -11.48
CA LYS A 23 -7.39 13.02 -11.72
C LYS A 23 -7.15 12.03 -12.86
N LYS A 24 -6.46 12.46 -13.93
CA LYS A 24 -6.25 11.62 -15.12
C LYS A 24 -5.42 10.37 -14.82
N ASP A 25 -4.61 10.35 -13.78
CA ASP A 25 -3.83 9.15 -13.43
C ASP A 25 -4.65 8.13 -12.63
N TYR A 26 -5.76 8.58 -12.03
CA TYR A 26 -6.63 7.79 -11.15
C TYR A 26 -8.00 7.47 -11.77
N TRP A 27 -8.19 7.74 -13.07
CA TRP A 27 -9.49 7.58 -13.74
C TRP A 27 -10.08 6.17 -13.54
N TRP A 28 -9.26 5.14 -13.76
CA TRP A 28 -9.65 3.74 -13.63
C TRP A 28 -9.96 3.38 -12.18
N TYR A 29 -9.26 4.00 -11.22
CA TYR A 29 -9.45 3.74 -9.80
C TYR A 29 -10.74 4.38 -9.27
N LEU A 30 -11.12 5.54 -9.81
CA LEU A 30 -12.41 6.18 -9.57
C LEU A 30 -13.56 5.36 -10.18
N ASP A 31 -13.35 4.75 -11.34
CA ASP A 31 -14.39 3.93 -11.99
C ASP A 31 -14.78 2.69 -11.17
N LEU A 32 -13.88 2.17 -10.33
CA LEU A 32 -14.21 1.12 -9.35
C LEU A 32 -15.32 1.53 -8.36
N ARG A 33 -15.64 2.83 -8.26
CA ARG A 33 -16.70 3.34 -7.40
C ARG A 33 -18.03 3.55 -8.13
N LYS A 34 -18.04 3.48 -9.47
CA LYS A 34 -19.22 3.81 -10.28
C LYS A 34 -20.20 2.65 -10.45
N PHE A 35 -19.70 1.42 -10.52
CA PHE A 35 -20.50 0.26 -10.88
C PHE A 35 -20.61 -0.73 -9.71
N GLY A 36 -21.44 -0.39 -8.72
CA GLY A 36 -21.70 -1.26 -7.57
C GLY A 36 -20.56 -1.28 -6.54
N SER A 37 -20.08 -0.09 -6.14
CA SER A 37 -19.12 0.00 -5.04
C SER A 37 -19.71 -0.46 -3.72
N ASN A 38 -18.88 -1.05 -2.87
CA ASN A 38 -19.25 -1.52 -1.54
C ASN A 38 -18.26 -0.99 -0.50
N PRO A 39 -18.67 -0.83 0.77
CA PRO A 39 -17.73 -0.60 1.86
C PRO A 39 -16.70 -1.73 1.91
N HIS A 40 -15.42 -1.39 1.75
CA HIS A 40 -14.34 -2.36 1.69
C HIS A 40 -13.11 -1.90 2.48
N SER A 41 -12.44 -2.87 3.09
CA SER A 41 -11.30 -2.65 3.97
C SER A 41 -10.20 -3.65 3.65
N GLY A 42 -8.96 -3.28 3.94
CA GLY A 42 -7.82 -4.18 3.78
C GLY A 42 -6.60 -3.70 4.53
N TYR A 43 -5.61 -4.57 4.64
CA TYR A 43 -4.34 -4.26 5.27
C TYR A 43 -3.18 -4.91 4.51
N GLY A 44 -1.98 -4.39 4.74
CA GLY A 44 -0.73 -4.98 4.31
C GLY A 44 0.11 -5.43 5.51
N LEU A 45 0.82 -6.54 5.32
CA LEU A 45 1.81 -7.08 6.24
C LEU A 45 3.17 -7.03 5.56
N GLY A 46 4.16 -6.40 6.20
CA GLY A 46 5.55 -6.50 5.75
C GLY A 46 6.09 -7.85 6.16
N PHE A 47 6.24 -8.76 5.20
CA PHE A 47 6.58 -10.16 5.47
C PHE A 47 7.91 -10.29 6.22
N GLU A 48 8.95 -9.61 5.78
CA GLU A 48 10.26 -9.61 6.43
C GLU A 48 10.19 -9.06 7.85
N ARG A 49 9.35 -8.04 8.10
CA ARG A 49 9.16 -7.52 9.47
C ARG A 49 8.43 -8.53 10.36
N ALA A 50 7.52 -9.32 9.81
CA ALA A 50 6.89 -10.41 10.54
C ALA A 50 7.92 -11.51 10.88
N VAL A 51 8.79 -11.86 9.93
CA VAL A 51 9.89 -12.81 10.15
C VAL A 51 10.84 -12.31 11.24
N MET A 52 11.30 -11.05 11.19
CA MET A 52 12.12 -10.45 12.25
C MET A 52 11.49 -10.58 13.63
N TYR A 53 10.18 -10.31 13.73
CA TYR A 53 9.48 -10.38 15.00
C TYR A 53 9.44 -11.79 15.58
N VAL A 54 9.18 -12.81 14.74
CA VAL A 54 9.13 -14.21 15.21
C VAL A 54 10.51 -14.81 15.44
N THR A 55 11.55 -14.36 14.73
CA THR A 55 12.93 -14.86 14.89
C THR A 55 13.74 -14.09 15.94
N GLY A 56 13.30 -12.90 16.35
CA GLY A 56 14.02 -12.02 17.26
C GLY A 56 15.21 -11.29 16.62
N MET A 57 15.36 -11.34 15.30
CA MET A 57 16.46 -10.69 14.60
C MET A 57 16.25 -9.17 14.53
N GLU A 58 17.31 -8.41 14.79
CA GLU A 58 17.24 -6.94 14.86
C GLU A 58 17.34 -6.24 13.49
N ASN A 59 17.97 -6.90 12.50
CA ASN A 59 18.20 -6.32 11.17
C ASN A 59 17.36 -7.01 10.10
N ILE A 60 16.63 -6.22 9.30
CA ILE A 60 15.78 -6.72 8.21
C ILE A 60 16.54 -7.44 7.11
N ARG A 61 17.86 -7.22 7.01
CA ARG A 61 18.71 -7.87 6.02
C ARG A 61 18.95 -9.34 6.32
N ASP A 62 18.82 -9.74 7.58
CA ASP A 62 19.19 -11.08 8.02
C ASP A 62 18.00 -12.07 7.95
N VAL A 63 16.82 -11.55 7.59
CA VAL A 63 15.57 -12.32 7.45
C VAL A 63 15.14 -12.52 5.99
N ILE A 64 16.01 -12.13 5.04
CA ILE A 64 15.82 -12.34 3.61
C ILE A 64 17.13 -12.87 3.02
N PRO A 65 17.10 -13.88 2.12
CA PRO A 65 18.34 -14.51 1.65
C PRO A 65 19.30 -13.54 0.94
N PHE A 66 18.78 -12.63 0.11
CA PHE A 66 19.56 -11.72 -0.72
C PHE A 66 19.03 -10.29 -0.57
N PRO A 67 19.39 -9.58 0.52
CA PRO A 67 18.85 -8.26 0.80
C PRO A 67 19.21 -7.24 -0.28
N ARG A 68 18.25 -6.39 -0.65
CA ARG A 68 18.46 -5.28 -1.61
C ARG A 68 18.47 -3.97 -0.86
N VAL A 69 19.60 -3.26 -0.91
CA VAL A 69 19.77 -1.93 -0.29
C VAL A 69 20.48 -0.97 -1.23
N ARG A 70 20.47 0.33 -0.92
CA ARG A 70 21.16 1.33 -1.74
C ARG A 70 22.62 0.93 -1.93
N ARG A 71 23.08 0.86 -3.19
CA ARG A 71 24.44 0.42 -3.61
C ARG A 71 24.78 -1.06 -3.36
N ASN A 72 23.82 -1.93 -3.07
CA ASN A 72 24.06 -3.37 -2.96
C ASN A 72 22.92 -4.18 -3.62
N ALA A 73 23.30 -4.96 -4.63
CA ALA A 73 22.41 -5.87 -5.37
C ALA A 73 23.10 -7.22 -5.69
N GLU A 74 24.16 -7.55 -4.94
CA GLU A 74 24.86 -8.83 -5.03
C GLU A 74 24.06 -9.94 -4.33
N PHE A 75 24.50 -11.20 -4.46
CA PHE A 75 23.95 -12.31 -3.68
C PHE A 75 24.51 -12.24 -2.26
#